data_AF-A0A5N7RXX9-F1
#
_entry.id   AF-A0A5N7RXX9-F1
#
_cell.length_a   1.000
_cell.length_b   1.000
_cell.length_c   1.000
_cell.angle_alpha   90.00
_cell.angle_beta   90.00
_cell.angle_gamma   90.00
#
_symmetry.space_group_name_H-M   'P 1'
#
loop_
_entity.id
_entity.type
_entity.pdbx_description
1 polymer ?
#
loop_
_entity_poly.entity_id
_entity_poly.type
_entity_poly.pdbx_seq_one_letter_code
_entity_poly.pdbx_strand_id
1 'polypeptide(L)'
;MTAALAFDTLQYSKRLQQAGVAAPLADAQAEALAQVLTTGMDALATRADLEKVTLATRADLEKVTLATRADLEKVTLATRADLEKVTLATRADLERVTQTTRADLERVTQATRADLERVTQTTRADLERVSLAARTDLERVETSLKGDIHALENRLISTEGQLRSEFRSELRLLEQRMTIKLGSMLVVAVGVMAVLDKLL
;
A
#
# COMPACT_ATOMS: atom_id res chain seq x y z
N MET A 1 -51.81 -67.95 -27.00
CA MET A 1 -52.60 -68.36 -28.19
C MET A 1 -52.41 -67.33 -29.27
N THR A 2 -51.46 -67.56 -30.18
CA THR A 2 -51.44 -66.89 -31.48
C THR A 2 -52.68 -67.43 -32.20
N ALA A 3 -53.68 -66.58 -32.42
CA ALA A 3 -54.77 -66.96 -33.31
C ALA A 3 -54.15 -67.07 -34.70
N ALA A 4 -53.88 -68.31 -35.14
CA ALA A 4 -53.47 -68.56 -36.51
C ALA A 4 -54.66 -68.13 -37.38
N LEU A 5 -54.52 -66.99 -38.07
CA LEU A 5 -55.38 -66.63 -39.17
C LEU A 5 -55.18 -67.71 -40.24
N ALA A 6 -56.01 -68.75 -40.20
CA ALA A 6 -55.97 -69.81 -41.20
C ALA A 6 -56.51 -69.24 -42.52
N PHE A 7 -55.62 -69.09 -43.50
CA PHE A 7 -56.03 -68.75 -44.87
C PHE A 7 -56.57 -70.01 -45.54
N ASP A 8 -57.88 -70.03 -45.85
CA ASP A 8 -58.51 -71.16 -46.54
C ASP A 8 -58.27 -71.07 -48.05
N THR A 9 -57.18 -71.70 -48.49
CA THR A 9 -56.75 -71.76 -49.89
C THR A 9 -57.83 -72.37 -50.81
N LEU A 10 -58.60 -73.36 -50.32
CA LEU A 10 -59.63 -74.04 -51.10
C LEU A 10 -60.86 -73.15 -51.30
N GLN A 11 -61.30 -72.46 -50.24
CA GLN A 11 -62.40 -71.50 -50.33
C GLN A 11 -62.01 -70.31 -51.21
N TYR A 12 -60.76 -69.83 -51.13
CA TYR A 12 -60.27 -68.73 -51.97
C TYR A 12 -60.19 -69.12 -53.45
N SER A 13 -59.64 -70.30 -53.78
CA SER A 13 -59.63 -70.81 -55.16
C SER A 13 -61.06 -70.95 -55.73
N LYS A 14 -62.00 -71.53 -54.96
CA LYS A 14 -63.41 -71.65 -55.38
C LYS A 14 -64.06 -70.30 -55.70
N ARG A 15 -63.74 -69.25 -54.94
CA ARG A 15 -64.22 -67.88 -55.20
C ARG A 15 -63.63 -67.30 -56.49
N LEU A 16 -62.35 -67.53 -56.77
CA LEU A 16 -61.71 -67.11 -58.03
C LEU A 16 -62.32 -67.82 -59.25
N GLN A 17 -62.58 -69.12 -59.13
CA GLN A 17 -63.25 -69.91 -60.18
C GLN A 17 -64.68 -69.41 -60.44
N GLN A 18 -65.44 -69.10 -59.38
CA GLN A 18 -66.77 -68.48 -59.49
C GLN A 18 -66.73 -67.08 -60.12
N ALA A 19 -65.64 -66.35 -59.96
CA ALA A 19 -65.39 -65.06 -60.59
C ALA A 19 -64.88 -65.16 -62.04
N GLY A 20 -64.78 -66.37 -62.61
CA GLY A 20 -64.43 -66.60 -64.02
C GLY A 20 -62.95 -66.86 -64.29
N VAL A 21 -62.12 -67.05 -63.26
CA VAL A 21 -60.70 -67.42 -63.43
C VAL A 21 -60.61 -68.92 -63.76
N ALA A 22 -59.77 -69.29 -64.74
CA ALA A 22 -59.55 -70.69 -65.09
C ALA A 22 -59.01 -71.50 -63.89
N ALA A 23 -59.54 -72.70 -63.66
CA ALA A 23 -59.22 -73.51 -62.48
C ALA A 23 -57.70 -73.65 -62.18
N PRO A 24 -56.83 -73.94 -63.17
CA PRO A 24 -55.39 -74.03 -62.92
C PRO A 24 -54.76 -72.71 -62.46
N LEU A 25 -55.27 -71.58 -62.95
CA LEU A 25 -54.78 -70.25 -62.60
C LEU A 25 -55.31 -69.80 -61.23
N ALA A 26 -56.56 -70.16 -60.90
CA ALA A 26 -57.17 -69.89 -59.60
C ALA A 26 -56.46 -70.65 -58.46
N ASP A 27 -56.10 -71.92 -58.70
CA ASP A 27 -55.34 -72.73 -57.74
C ASP A 27 -53.91 -72.17 -57.55
N ALA A 28 -53.21 -71.84 -58.64
CA ALA A 28 -51.88 -71.26 -58.58
C ALA A 28 -51.84 -69.90 -57.86
N GLN A 29 -52.84 -69.03 -58.06
CA GLN A 29 -52.94 -67.75 -57.34
C GLN A 29 -53.24 -67.94 -55.85
N ALA A 30 -54.13 -68.88 -55.51
CA ALA A 30 -54.44 -69.19 -54.12
C ALA A 30 -53.21 -69.72 -53.37
N GLU A 31 -52.43 -70.59 -54.02
CA GLU A 31 -51.21 -71.16 -53.47
C GLU A 31 -50.09 -70.11 -53.32
N ALA A 32 -49.88 -69.26 -54.34
CA ALA A 32 -48.91 -68.17 -54.26
C ALA A 32 -49.25 -67.17 -53.13
N LEU A 33 -50.52 -66.81 -52.97
CA LEU A 33 -50.96 -65.93 -51.88
C LEU A 33 -50.80 -66.60 -50.51
N ALA A 34 -51.15 -67.88 -50.39
CA ALA A 34 -50.95 -68.65 -49.16
C ALA A 34 -49.47 -68.73 -48.79
N GLN A 35 -48.58 -68.92 -49.76
CA GLN A 35 -47.14 -68.96 -49.54
C GLN A 35 -46.58 -67.60 -49.10
N VAL A 36 -47.04 -66.50 -49.72
CA VAL A 36 -46.66 -65.13 -49.32
C VAL A 36 -47.16 -64.80 -47.91
N LEU A 37 -48.40 -65.18 -47.56
CA LEU A 37 -48.96 -64.97 -46.23
C LEU A 37 -48.23 -65.80 -45.16
N THR A 38 -47.91 -67.05 -45.45
CA THR A 38 -47.16 -67.92 -44.53
C THR A 38 -45.76 -67.36 -44.30
N THR A 39 -45.03 -67.05 -45.37
CA THR A 39 -43.67 -66.48 -45.28
C THR A 39 -43.68 -65.11 -44.58
N GLY A 40 -44.69 -64.27 -44.86
CA GLY A 40 -44.85 -62.97 -44.21
C GLY A 40 -45.19 -63.09 -42.72
N MET A 41 -46.01 -64.06 -42.32
CA MET A 41 -46.34 -64.32 -40.92
C MET A 41 -45.15 -64.85 -40.12
N ASP A 42 -44.31 -65.69 -40.72
CA ASP A 42 -43.07 -66.19 -40.09
C ASP A 42 -42.04 -65.07 -39.85
N ALA A 43 -42.09 -63.99 -40.62
CA ALA A 43 -41.21 -62.83 -40.47
C ALA A 43 -41.71 -61.80 -39.43
N LEU A 44 -42.95 -61.92 -38.92
CA LEU A 44 -43.50 -60.99 -37.95
C LEU A 44 -43.00 -61.32 -36.53
N ALA A 45 -42.63 -60.26 -35.80
CA ALA A 45 -42.31 -60.40 -34.38
C ALA A 45 -43.54 -60.91 -33.61
N THR A 46 -43.35 -61.99 -32.86
CA THR A 46 -44.38 -62.58 -32.02
C THR A 46 -44.50 -61.82 -30.70
N ARG A 47 -45.57 -62.09 -29.94
CA ARG A 47 -45.68 -61.57 -28.57
C ARG A 47 -44.52 -61.99 -27.68
N ALA A 48 -43.97 -63.20 -27.89
CA ALA A 48 -42.82 -63.69 -27.14
C ALA A 48 -41.55 -62.89 -27.46
N ASP A 49 -41.36 -62.48 -28.72
CA ASP A 49 -40.23 -61.63 -29.13
C ASP A 49 -40.32 -60.25 -28.46
N LEU A 50 -41.51 -59.64 -28.47
CA LEU A 50 -41.75 -58.37 -27.81
C LEU A 50 -41.54 -58.45 -26.29
N GLU A 51 -41.99 -59.54 -25.66
CA GLU A 51 -41.78 -59.76 -24.22
C GLU A 51 -40.29 -59.90 -23.90
N LYS A 52 -39.54 -60.67 -24.70
CA LYS A 52 -38.08 -60.80 -24.56
C LYS A 52 -37.36 -59.46 -24.68
N VAL A 53 -37.71 -58.64 -25.68
CA VAL A 53 -37.14 -57.29 -25.86
C VAL A 53 -37.51 -56.37 -24.69
N THR A 54 -38.74 -56.46 -24.19
CA THR A 54 -39.21 -55.66 -23.05
C THR A 54 -38.41 -56.00 -21.78
N LEU A 55 -38.21 -57.29 -21.51
CA LEU A 55 -37.41 -57.76 -20.37
C LEU A 55 -35.94 -57.34 -20.50
N ALA A 56 -35.34 -57.48 -21.69
CA ALA A 56 -33.97 -57.06 -21.93
C ALA A 56 -33.79 -55.54 -21.72
N THR A 57 -34.68 -54.73 -22.30
CA THR A 57 -34.67 -53.27 -22.14
C THR A 57 -34.80 -52.86 -20.67
N ARG A 58 -35.67 -53.54 -19.91
CA ARG A 58 -35.86 -53.26 -18.48
C ARG A 58 -34.60 -53.60 -17.68
N ALA A 59 -33.96 -54.72 -17.96
CA ALA A 59 -32.70 -55.11 -17.31
C ALA A 59 -31.58 -54.11 -17.63
N ASP A 60 -31.50 -53.62 -18.86
CA ASP A 60 -30.49 -52.64 -19.25
C ASP A 60 -30.75 -51.25 -18.61
N LEU A 61 -32.02 -50.83 -18.51
CA LEU A 61 -32.39 -49.62 -17.76
C LEU A 61 -32.02 -49.72 -16.27
N GLU A 62 -32.21 -50.88 -15.66
CA GLU A 62 -31.82 -51.11 -14.27
C GLU A 62 -30.30 -51.01 -14.09
N LYS A 63 -29.51 -51.62 -15.00
CA LYS A 63 -28.05 -51.50 -15.00
C LYS A 63 -27.59 -50.05 -15.13
N VAL A 64 -28.19 -49.29 -16.06
CA VAL A 64 -27.85 -47.87 -16.26
C VAL A 64 -28.20 -47.04 -15.02
N THR A 65 -29.34 -47.32 -14.38
CA THR A 65 -29.76 -46.64 -13.14
C THR A 65 -28.78 -46.91 -11.99
N LEU A 66 -28.32 -48.16 -11.86
CA LEU A 66 -27.33 -48.52 -10.84
C LEU A 66 -25.96 -47.88 -11.12
N ALA A 67 -25.50 -47.89 -12.38
CA ALA A 67 -24.24 -47.28 -12.78
C ALA A 67 -24.24 -45.76 -12.52
N THR A 68 -25.29 -45.07 -12.97
CA THR A 68 -25.44 -43.62 -12.74
C THR A 68 -25.49 -43.26 -11.26
N ARG A 69 -26.16 -44.06 -10.43
CA ARG A 69 -26.17 -43.86 -8.98
C ARG A 69 -24.77 -44.02 -8.36
N ALA A 70 -24.03 -45.05 -8.78
CA ALA A 70 -22.66 -45.27 -8.31
C ALA A 70 -21.72 -44.12 -8.73
N ASP A 71 -21.86 -43.61 -9.95
CA ASP A 71 -21.06 -42.49 -10.43
C ASP A 71 -21.41 -41.17 -9.71
N LEU A 72 -22.70 -40.94 -9.41
CA LEU A 72 -23.12 -39.79 -8.59
C LEU A 72 -22.52 -39.85 -7.18
N GLU A 73 -22.46 -41.04 -6.57
CA GLU A 73 -21.84 -41.24 -5.26
C GLU A 73 -20.34 -40.93 -5.31
N LYS A 74 -19.61 -41.42 -6.33
CA LYS A 74 -18.20 -41.09 -6.53
C LYS A 74 -17.96 -39.59 -6.67
N VAL A 75 -18.78 -38.91 -7.49
CA VAL A 75 -18.68 -37.44 -7.67
C VAL A 75 -18.94 -36.71 -6.36
N THR A 76 -19.92 -37.16 -5.58
CA THR A 76 -20.24 -36.57 -4.26
C THR A 76 -19.06 -36.70 -3.30
N LEU A 77 -18.43 -37.89 -3.23
CA LEU A 77 -17.26 -38.14 -2.39
C LEU A 77 -16.05 -37.31 -2.83
N ALA A 78 -15.78 -37.26 -4.14
CA ALA A 78 -14.69 -36.46 -4.69
C ALA A 78 -14.87 -34.97 -4.37
N THR A 79 -16.08 -34.44 -4.59
CA THR A 79 -16.41 -33.03 -4.29
C THR A 79 -16.24 -32.71 -2.80
N ARG A 80 -16.63 -33.62 -1.91
CA ARG A 80 -16.46 -33.46 -0.47
C ARG A 80 -14.97 -33.44 -0.08
N ALA A 81 -14.17 -34.34 -0.65
CA ALA A 81 -12.73 -34.38 -0.40
C ALA A 81 -12.03 -33.11 -0.89
N ASP A 82 -12.42 -32.58 -2.05
CA ASP A 82 -11.85 -31.34 -2.57
C ASP A 82 -12.26 -30.12 -1.73
N LEU A 83 -13.50 -30.08 -1.24
CA LEU A 83 -13.94 -29.02 -0.32
C LEU A 83 -13.18 -29.06 1.02
N GLU A 84 -12.86 -30.25 1.53
CA GLU A 84 -12.01 -30.41 2.72
C GLU A 84 -10.58 -29.89 2.46
N LYS A 85 -9.97 -30.24 1.32
CA LYS A 85 -8.65 -29.70 0.93
C LYS A 85 -8.65 -28.18 0.85
N VAL A 86 -9.67 -27.58 0.21
CA VAL A 86 -9.81 -26.11 0.10
C VAL A 86 -9.94 -25.49 1.49
N THR A 87 -10.72 -26.11 2.38
CA THR A 87 -10.89 -25.62 3.76
C THR A 87 -9.58 -25.63 4.53
N LEU A 88 -8.81 -26.71 4.44
CA LEU A 88 -7.49 -26.83 5.08
C LEU A 88 -6.47 -25.83 4.50
N ALA A 89 -6.41 -25.69 3.18
CA ALA A 89 -5.55 -24.72 2.52
C ALA A 89 -5.86 -23.28 2.96
N THR A 90 -7.14 -22.92 2.97
CA THR A 90 -7.60 -21.59 3.40
C THR A 90 -7.24 -21.31 4.86
N ARG A 91 -7.35 -22.32 5.75
CA ARG A 91 -6.96 -22.18 7.15
C ARG A 91 -5.45 -21.97 7.30
N ALA A 92 -4.64 -22.72 6.55
CA ALA A 92 -3.19 -22.57 6.56
C ALA A 92 -2.74 -21.20 6.01
N ASP A 93 -3.40 -20.70 4.97
CA ASP A 93 -3.15 -19.37 4.43
C ASP A 93 -3.49 -18.27 5.46
N LEU A 94 -4.63 -18.40 6.15
CA LEU A 94 -5.02 -17.44 7.20
C LEU A 94 -4.04 -17.43 8.38
N GLU A 95 -3.56 -18.60 8.80
CA GLU A 95 -2.55 -18.72 9.84
C GLU A 95 -1.23 -18.05 9.41
N ARG A 96 -0.79 -18.28 8.17
CA ARG A 96 0.40 -17.65 7.60
C ARG A 96 0.27 -16.12 7.60
N VAL A 97 -0.85 -15.58 7.11
CA VAL A 97 -1.12 -14.14 7.09
C VAL A 97 -1.11 -13.56 8.51
N THR A 98 -1.67 -14.28 9.49
CA THR A 98 -1.67 -13.85 10.89
C THR A 98 -0.24 -13.78 11.45
N GLN A 99 0.59 -14.79 11.16
CA GLN A 99 1.99 -14.82 11.61
C GLN A 99 2.82 -13.73 10.95
N THR A 100 2.71 -13.53 9.64
CA THR A 100 3.45 -12.48 8.93
C THR A 100 3.06 -11.09 9.43
N THR A 101 1.77 -10.84 9.62
CA THR A 101 1.27 -9.54 10.13
C THR A 101 1.80 -9.26 11.54
N ARG A 102 1.87 -10.27 12.42
CA ARG A 102 2.47 -10.11 13.75
C ARG A 102 3.95 -9.77 13.68
N ALA A 103 4.71 -10.48 12.83
CA ALA A 103 6.13 -10.21 12.64
C ALA A 103 6.40 -8.82 12.05
N ASP A 104 5.55 -8.37 11.10
CA ASP A 104 5.61 -7.01 10.56
C ASP A 104 5.37 -5.96 11.65
N LEU A 105 4.35 -6.15 12.49
CA LEU A 105 4.03 -5.23 13.57
C LEU A 105 5.16 -5.13 14.62
N GLU A 106 5.78 -6.27 14.95
CA GLU A 106 6.93 -6.31 15.85
C GLU A 106 8.12 -5.55 15.26
N ARG A 107 8.43 -5.77 13.98
CA ARG A 107 9.49 -5.03 13.27
C ARG A 107 9.24 -3.52 13.27
N VAL A 108 8.03 -3.08 12.96
CA VAL A 108 7.65 -1.66 12.99
C VAL A 108 7.80 -1.07 14.39
N THR A 109 7.40 -1.82 15.43
CA THR A 109 7.53 -1.39 16.83
C THR A 109 8.99 -1.20 17.22
N GLN A 110 9.87 -2.15 16.85
CA GLN A 110 11.31 -2.06 17.13
C GLN A 110 11.97 -0.90 16.38
N ALA A 111 11.66 -0.73 15.08
CA ALA A 111 12.17 0.37 14.27
C ALA A 111 11.78 1.73 14.87
N THR A 112 10.50 1.89 15.24
CA THR A 112 9.99 3.14 15.84
C THR A 112 10.69 3.46 17.16
N ARG A 113 10.97 2.46 18.00
CA ARG A 113 11.73 2.65 19.25
C ARG A 113 13.16 3.10 18.99
N ALA A 114 13.85 2.45 18.05
CA ALA A 114 15.22 2.81 17.67
C ALA A 114 15.29 4.23 17.09
N ASP A 115 14.30 4.62 16.28
CA ASP A 115 14.22 5.97 15.73
C ASP A 115 14.00 7.01 16.83
N LEU A 116 13.10 6.75 17.79
CA LEU A 116 12.86 7.65 18.91
C LEU A 116 14.10 7.81 19.81
N GLU A 117 14.84 6.72 20.05
CA GLU A 117 16.10 6.77 20.79
C GLU A 117 17.14 7.62 20.05
N ARG A 118 17.28 7.44 18.74
CA ARG A 118 18.19 8.24 17.90
C ARG A 118 17.83 9.72 17.95
N VAL A 119 16.55 10.07 17.80
CA VAL A 119 16.07 11.47 17.91
C VAL A 119 16.40 12.06 19.28
N THR A 120 16.20 11.28 20.35
CA THR A 120 16.52 11.71 21.72
C THR A 120 18.01 12.00 21.89
N GLN A 121 18.88 11.11 21.39
CA GLN A 121 20.33 11.29 21.45
C GLN A 121 20.80 12.50 20.64
N THR A 122 20.32 12.66 19.40
CA THR A 122 20.66 13.80 18.55
C THR A 122 20.22 15.12 19.20
N THR A 123 18.99 15.16 19.72
CA THR A 123 18.47 16.37 20.39
C THR A 123 19.29 16.75 21.61
N ARG A 124 19.74 15.77 22.42
CA ARG A 124 20.64 16.03 23.55
C ARG A 124 21.99 16.58 23.10
N ALA A 125 22.60 15.97 22.09
CA ALA A 125 23.88 16.43 21.55
C ALA A 125 23.78 17.85 20.99
N ASP A 126 22.69 18.17 20.30
CA ASP A 126 22.47 19.51 19.76
C ASP A 126 22.25 20.54 20.87
N LEU A 127 21.52 20.18 21.95
CA LEU A 127 21.37 21.05 23.12
C LEU A 127 22.72 21.33 23.81
N GLU A 128 23.57 20.32 23.95
CA GLU A 128 24.92 20.47 24.50
C GLU A 128 25.77 21.40 23.64
N ARG A 129 25.75 21.23 22.31
CA ARG A 129 26.45 22.12 21.35
C ARG A 129 25.98 23.55 21.48
N VAL A 130 24.66 23.78 21.52
CA VAL A 130 24.08 25.13 21.68
C VAL A 130 24.50 25.74 23.01
N SER A 131 24.49 24.96 24.10
CA SER A 131 24.92 25.45 25.42
C SER A 131 26.40 25.87 25.43
N LEU A 132 27.27 25.06 24.82
CA LEU A 132 28.70 25.37 24.72
C LEU A 132 28.97 26.60 23.85
N ALA A 133 28.27 26.72 22.71
CA ALA A 133 28.37 27.88 21.84
C ALA A 133 27.95 29.15 22.58
N ALA A 134 26.82 29.12 23.29
CA ALA A 134 26.33 30.25 24.07
C ALA A 134 27.32 30.68 25.18
N ARG A 135 27.97 29.73 25.86
CA ARG A 135 29.03 30.04 26.84
C ARG A 135 30.23 30.72 26.20
N THR A 136 30.69 30.18 25.07
CA THR A 136 31.83 30.73 24.33
C THR A 136 31.55 32.15 23.83
N ASP A 137 30.33 32.40 23.34
CA ASP A 137 29.92 33.74 22.89
C ASP A 137 29.85 34.71 24.07
N LEU A 138 29.37 34.28 25.24
CA LEU A 138 29.35 35.11 26.46
C LEU A 138 30.77 35.47 26.91
N GLU A 139 31.70 34.52 26.93
CA GLU A 139 33.12 34.77 27.25
C GLU A 139 33.76 35.76 26.26
N ARG A 140 33.42 35.65 24.98
CA ARG A 140 33.89 36.60 23.94
C ARG A 140 33.36 38.00 24.20
N VAL A 141 32.07 38.14 24.52
CA VAL A 141 31.45 39.42 24.86
C VAL A 141 32.09 40.02 26.11
N GLU A 142 32.29 39.23 27.17
CA GLU A 142 32.95 39.71 28.39
C GLU A 142 34.37 40.22 28.12
N THR A 143 35.15 39.48 27.32
CA THR A 143 36.51 39.86 26.96
C THR A 143 36.53 41.15 26.14
N SER A 144 35.61 41.29 25.17
CA SER A 144 35.45 42.52 24.39
C SER A 144 35.14 43.71 25.28
N LEU A 145 34.16 43.57 26.19
CA LEU A 145 33.76 44.64 27.09
C LEU A 145 34.88 45.07 28.03
N LYS A 146 35.68 44.14 28.56
CA LYS A 146 36.87 44.48 29.34
C LYS A 146 37.88 45.30 28.52
N GLY A 147 38.09 44.91 27.25
CA GLY A 147 38.92 45.65 26.31
C GLY A 147 38.41 47.07 26.07
N ASP A 148 37.10 47.22 25.82
CA ASP A 148 36.46 48.51 25.60
C ASP A 148 36.55 49.43 26.84
N ILE A 149 36.36 48.87 28.04
CA ILE A 149 36.53 49.60 29.31
C ILE A 149 37.96 50.12 29.45
N HIS A 150 38.98 49.27 29.24
CA HIS A 150 40.38 49.71 29.31
C HIS A 150 40.71 50.77 28.26
N ALA A 151 40.15 50.66 27.06
CA ALA A 151 40.32 51.68 26.03
C ALA A 151 39.70 53.02 26.46
N LEU A 152 38.51 53.00 27.08
CA LEU A 152 37.85 54.18 27.62
C LEU A 152 38.62 54.80 28.79
N GLU A 153 39.13 54.00 29.72
CA GLU A 153 39.97 54.44 30.84
C GLU A 153 41.22 55.18 30.34
N ASN A 154 41.94 54.59 29.36
CA ASN A 154 43.12 55.21 28.78
C ASN A 154 42.79 56.53 28.05
N ARG A 155 41.67 56.57 27.34
CA ARG A 155 41.19 57.81 26.69
C ARG A 155 40.84 58.89 27.71
N LEU A 156 40.22 58.52 28.83
CA LEU A 156 39.89 59.46 29.90
C LEU A 156 41.17 60.05 30.51
N ILE A 157 42.14 59.21 30.89
CA ILE A 157 43.43 59.64 31.44
C ILE A 157 44.15 60.59 30.47
N SER A 158 44.17 60.25 29.18
CA SER A 158 44.76 61.12 28.15
C SER A 158 44.05 62.47 28.05
N THR A 159 42.72 62.47 28.08
CA THR A 159 41.90 63.70 27.97
C THR A 159 42.11 64.59 29.20
N GLU A 160 42.14 64.02 30.41
CA GLU A 160 42.47 64.76 31.64
C GLU A 160 43.89 65.35 31.59
N GLY A 161 44.85 64.59 31.07
CA GLY A 161 46.23 65.05 30.89
C GLY A 161 46.33 66.23 29.93
N GLN A 162 45.63 66.16 28.79
CA GLN A 162 45.53 67.25 27.82
C GLN A 162 44.92 68.50 28.45
N LEU A 163 43.77 68.36 29.11
CA LEU A 163 43.06 69.46 29.76
C LEU A 163 43.94 70.15 30.83
N ARG A 164 44.64 69.37 31.66
CA ARG A 164 45.60 69.91 32.65
C ARG A 164 46.79 70.63 32.02
N SER A 165 47.25 70.18 30.85
CA SER A 165 48.32 70.85 30.12
C SER A 165 47.85 72.18 29.54
N GLU A 166 46.67 72.19 28.95
CA GLU A 166 46.03 73.38 28.38
C GLU A 166 45.80 74.44 29.45
N PHE A 167 45.16 74.09 30.58
CA PHE A 167 44.97 75.02 31.71
C PHE A 167 46.30 75.58 32.24
N ARG A 168 47.34 74.76 32.39
CA ARG A 168 48.66 75.24 32.83
C ARG A 168 49.28 76.21 31.83
N SER A 169 49.11 75.97 30.54
CA SER A 169 49.56 76.88 29.49
C SER A 169 48.80 78.20 29.56
N GLU A 170 47.48 78.16 29.66
CA GLU A 170 46.65 79.36 29.81
C GLU A 170 47.00 80.18 31.05
N LEU A 171 47.23 79.53 32.20
CA LEU A 171 47.67 80.20 33.43
C LEU A 171 49.04 80.85 33.27
N ARG A 172 50.00 80.18 32.62
CA ARG A 172 51.32 80.77 32.32
C ARG A 172 51.20 81.97 31.39
N LEU A 173 50.37 81.88 30.36
CA LEU A 173 50.10 83.00 29.46
C LEU A 173 49.44 84.17 30.20
N LEU A 174 48.53 83.88 31.14
CA LEU A 174 47.91 84.89 31.99
C LEU A 174 48.93 85.54 32.93
N GLU A 175 49.79 84.75 33.57
CA GLU A 175 50.88 85.22 34.43
C GLU A 175 51.83 86.13 33.64
N GLN A 176 52.30 85.69 32.47
CA GLN A 176 53.14 86.51 31.59
C GLN A 176 52.46 87.82 31.21
N ARG A 177 51.17 87.78 30.80
CA ARG A 177 50.41 89.00 30.47
C ARG A 177 50.27 89.93 31.67
N MET A 178 50.06 89.39 32.86
CA MET A 178 49.98 90.17 34.10
C MET A 178 51.33 90.79 34.46
N THR A 179 52.43 90.04 34.39
CA THR A 179 53.79 90.56 34.62
C THR A 179 54.12 91.68 33.64
N ILE A 180 53.78 91.53 32.36
CA ILE A 180 54.00 92.58 31.35
C ILE A 180 53.14 93.82 31.64
N LYS A 181 51.83 93.65 31.94
CA LYS A 181 50.93 94.77 32.25
C LYS A 181 51.28 95.51 33.55
N LEU A 182 51.60 94.77 34.61
CA LEU A 182 52.01 95.34 35.90
C LEU A 182 53.38 96.03 35.78
N GLY A 183 54.32 95.39 35.07
CA GLY A 183 55.64 95.98 34.79
C GLY A 183 55.54 97.27 33.99
N SER A 184 54.73 97.30 32.92
CA SER A 184 54.52 98.53 32.14
C SER A 184 53.83 99.62 32.95
N MET A 185 52.83 99.29 33.77
CA MET A 185 52.20 100.24 34.71
C MET A 185 53.21 100.80 35.72
N LEU A 186 54.07 99.96 36.29
CA LEU A 186 55.07 100.40 37.26
C LEU A 186 56.10 101.34 36.62
N VAL A 187 56.57 101.03 35.41
CA VAL A 187 57.46 101.92 34.64
C VAL A 187 56.80 103.27 34.38
N VAL A 188 55.52 103.29 33.97
CA VAL A 188 54.76 104.54 33.79
C VAL A 188 54.61 105.30 35.11
N ALA A 189 54.25 104.63 36.21
CA ALA A 189 54.06 105.24 37.52
C ALA A 189 55.36 105.86 38.07
N VAL A 190 56.48 105.15 37.97
CA VAL A 190 57.80 105.64 38.37
C VAL A 190 58.24 106.81 37.49
N GLY A 191 58.01 106.72 36.17
CA GLY A 191 58.30 107.82 35.24
C GLY A 191 57.52 109.09 35.58
N VAL A 192 56.22 108.96 35.90
CA VAL A 192 55.39 110.08 36.36
C VAL A 192 55.91 110.67 37.68
N MET A 193 56.26 109.84 38.66
CA MET A 193 56.84 110.31 39.93
C MET A 193 58.17 111.06 39.73
N ALA A 194 59.07 110.58 38.88
CA ALA A 194 60.35 111.22 38.61
C ALA A 194 60.20 112.59 37.92
N VAL A 195 59.20 112.74 37.06
CA VAL A 195 58.88 114.03 36.43
C VAL A 195 58.28 115.00 37.46
N LEU A 196 57.41 114.53 38.36
CA LEU A 196 56.85 115.33 39.46
C LEU A 196 57.94 115.82 40.43
N ASP A 197 58.90 114.98 40.79
CA ASP A 197 60.01 115.34 41.70
C ASP A 197 60.93 116.42 41.11
N LYS A 198 61.06 116.49 39.78
CA LYS A 198 61.80 117.55 39.09
C LYS A 198 61.02 118.87 38.93
N LEU A 199 59.72 118.88 39.20
CA LEU A 199 58.80 120.01 38.99
C LEU A 199 58.40 120.73 40.28
N LEU A 200 58.76 120.17 41.46
CA LEU A 200 58.63 120.77 42.79
C LEU A 200 59.95 121.40 43.25
#